data_AF-A0AAE3H5P8-F1
#
_entry.id   AF-A0AAE3H5P8-F1
#
_cell.length_a   1.000
_cell.length_b   1.000
_cell.length_c   1.000
_cell.angle_alpha   90.00
_cell.angle_beta   90.00
_cell.angle_gamma   90.00
#
_symmetry.space_group_name_H-M   'P 1'
#
loop_
_entity.id
_entity.type
_entity.pdbx_description
1 polymer ?
#
loop_
_entity_poly.entity_id
_entity_poly.type
_entity_poly.pdbx_seq_one_letter_code
_entity_poly.pdbx_strand_id
1 'polypeptide(L)'
;MNTFFIYDFERITLEPLARVEGMRLFHRLCNQLQFESMEHARNKAWDVAQGNPKMIVELCTRLSKEEFLDTDVVSEICDNYIGRETQEFDMSIILFVLLGGVMALKYIGNESNDPDLRMIGGLMVIVMLFARSFFRISKRVGL
;
A
#
# COMPACT_ATOMS: atom_id res chain seq x y z
N MET A 1 36.97 24.22 12.59
CA MET A 1 36.65 23.46 11.38
C MET A 1 35.27 22.85 11.64
N ASN A 2 34.20 23.61 11.35
CA ASN A 2 32.85 23.28 11.82
C ASN A 2 31.99 22.75 10.68
N THR A 3 31.37 21.63 11.00
CA THR A 3 30.57 20.71 10.22
C THR A 3 29.29 21.37 9.66
N PHE A 4 29.28 21.74 8.38
CA PHE A 4 28.08 22.23 7.67
C PHE A 4 27.51 21.22 6.66
N PHE A 5 27.74 19.92 6.87
CA PHE A 5 27.27 18.88 5.94
C PHE A 5 25.80 18.46 6.18
N ILE A 6 25.18 18.81 7.31
CA ILE A 6 23.88 18.25 7.72
C ILE A 6 22.67 19.13 7.30
N TYR A 7 22.89 20.37 6.85
CA TYR A 7 21.80 21.35 6.69
C TYR A 7 21.64 21.95 5.29
N ASP A 8 22.48 21.58 4.33
CA ASP A 8 22.45 22.15 2.98
C ASP A 8 21.97 21.13 1.95
N PHE A 9 20.73 20.64 2.14
CA PHE A 9 20.08 19.72 1.21
C PHE A 9 19.00 20.43 0.42
N GLU A 10 19.08 20.32 -0.90
CA GLU A 10 17.99 20.72 -1.79
C GLU A 10 16.81 19.75 -1.63
N ARG A 11 15.67 20.27 -1.19
CA ARG A 11 14.44 19.48 -1.08
C ARG A 11 13.79 19.38 -2.46
N ILE A 12 13.92 18.21 -3.07
CA ILE A 12 13.19 17.88 -4.31
C ILE A 12 11.81 17.33 -3.92
N THR A 13 10.75 18.02 -4.33
CA THR A 13 9.37 17.53 -4.22
C THR A 13 8.99 16.78 -5.49
N LEU A 14 8.54 15.54 -5.35
CA LEU A 14 8.04 14.75 -6.46
C LEU A 14 6.54 14.94 -6.59
N GLU A 15 6.10 15.34 -7.77
CA GLU A 15 4.69 15.46 -8.13
C GLU A 15 4.28 14.29 -9.05
N PRO A 16 2.99 13.90 -9.06
CA PRO A 16 2.48 12.95 -10.05
C PRO A 16 2.71 13.47 -11.47
N LEU A 17 2.91 12.54 -12.43
CA LEU A 17 3.09 12.92 -13.82
C LEU A 17 1.86 13.63 -14.36
N ALA A 18 2.08 14.69 -15.14
CA ALA A 18 1.01 15.29 -15.91
C ALA A 18 0.42 14.29 -16.91
N ARG A 19 -0.86 14.46 -17.27
CA ARG A 19 -1.57 13.53 -18.18
C ARG A 19 -0.82 13.25 -19.47
N VAL A 20 -0.23 14.28 -20.07
CA VAL A 20 0.54 14.15 -21.32
C VAL A 20 1.76 13.25 -21.11
N GLU A 21 2.48 13.41 -20.01
CA GLU A 21 3.68 12.65 -19.69
C GLU A 21 3.35 11.20 -19.32
N GLY A 22 2.31 10.99 -18.51
CA GLY A 22 1.81 9.66 -18.18
C GLY A 22 1.36 8.89 -19.42
N MET A 23 0.67 9.56 -20.35
CA MET A 23 0.27 8.94 -21.61
C MET A 23 1.44 8.66 -22.55
N ARG A 24 2.49 9.50 -22.56
CA ARG A 24 3.74 9.16 -23.28
C ARG A 24 4.40 7.92 -22.71
N LEU A 25 4.45 7.81 -21.38
CA LEU A 25 5.01 6.64 -20.71
C LEU A 25 4.22 5.38 -21.08
N PHE A 26 2.89 5.42 -20.94
CA PHE A 26 2.00 4.33 -21.33
C PHE A 26 2.20 3.92 -22.79
N HIS A 27 2.20 4.88 -23.71
CA HIS A 27 2.37 4.61 -25.14
C HIS A 27 3.72 3.94 -25.46
N ARG A 28 4.81 4.36 -24.81
CA ARG A 28 6.13 3.73 -25.01
C ARG A 28 6.17 2.30 -24.51
N LEU A 29 5.53 2.02 -23.37
CA LEU A 29 5.51 0.68 -22.78
C LEU A 29 4.60 -0.28 -23.54
N CYS A 30 3.51 0.23 -24.10
CA CYS A 30 2.51 -0.56 -24.83
C CYS A 30 2.71 -0.58 -26.35
N ASN A 31 3.81 -0.05 -26.89
CA ASN A 31 4.02 0.12 -28.33
C ASN A 31 3.98 -1.20 -29.13
N GLN A 32 4.27 -2.33 -28.48
CA GLN A 32 4.26 -3.65 -29.11
C GLN A 32 2.95 -4.41 -28.93
N LEU A 33 2.01 -3.86 -28.16
CA LEU A 33 0.73 -4.49 -27.84
C LEU A 33 -0.34 -4.07 -28.83
N GLN A 34 -1.18 -5.02 -29.23
CA GLN A 34 -2.33 -4.75 -30.08
C GLN A 34 -3.56 -4.59 -29.19
N PHE A 35 -4.12 -3.38 -29.20
CA PHE A 35 -5.39 -3.07 -28.55
C PHE A 35 -6.48 -2.99 -29.58
N GLU A 36 -7.66 -3.49 -29.24
CA GLU A 36 -8.88 -3.21 -30.00
C GLU A 36 -9.17 -1.70 -30.00
N SER A 37 -9.13 -1.07 -28.81
CA SER A 37 -9.33 0.37 -28.64
C SER A 37 -8.22 0.98 -27.78
N MET A 38 -7.23 1.58 -28.44
CA MET A 38 -6.13 2.28 -27.78
C MET A 38 -6.61 3.51 -26.97
N GLU A 39 -7.69 4.18 -27.41
CA GLU A 39 -8.25 5.32 -26.69
C GLU A 39 -8.90 4.90 -25.36
N HIS A 40 -9.64 3.79 -25.37
CA HIS A 40 -10.24 3.24 -24.16
C HIS A 40 -9.16 2.84 -23.15
N ALA A 41 -8.15 2.10 -23.60
CA ALA A 41 -7.03 1.69 -22.76
C ALA A 41 -6.28 2.87 -22.14
N ARG A 42 -6.06 3.95 -22.91
CA ARG A 42 -5.42 5.17 -22.41
C ARG A 42 -6.25 5.89 -21.35
N ASN A 43 -7.55 6.05 -21.58
CA ASN A 43 -8.42 6.71 -20.62
C ASN A 43 -8.52 5.90 -19.33
N LYS A 44 -8.76 4.59 -19.45
CA LYS A 44 -8.86 3.70 -18.29
C LYS A 44 -7.54 3.63 -17.51
N ALA A 45 -6.40 3.50 -18.19
CA ALA A 45 -5.10 3.52 -17.54
C ALA A 45 -4.81 4.85 -16.82
N TRP A 46 -5.25 5.99 -17.38
CA TRP A 46 -5.12 7.29 -16.73
C TRP A 46 -5.99 7.41 -15.48
N ASP A 47 -7.27 7.06 -15.61
CA ASP A 47 -8.25 7.18 -14.51
C ASP A 47 -7.82 6.35 -13.30
N VAL A 48 -7.21 5.20 -13.58
CA VAL A 48 -6.73 4.29 -12.56
C VAL A 48 -5.36 4.71 -12.00
N ALA A 49 -4.41 5.12 -12.83
CA ALA A 49 -3.06 5.47 -12.36
C ALA A 49 -2.95 6.88 -11.74
N GLN A 50 -3.83 7.82 -12.10
CA GLN A 50 -3.84 9.22 -11.60
C GLN A 50 -2.46 9.90 -11.60
N GLY A 51 -1.63 9.63 -12.62
CA GLY A 51 -0.29 10.19 -12.75
C GLY A 51 0.80 9.45 -11.97
N ASN A 52 0.51 8.34 -11.30
CA ASN A 52 1.51 7.49 -10.64
C ASN A 52 2.30 6.67 -11.68
N PRO A 53 3.61 6.94 -11.89
CA PRO A 53 4.38 6.26 -12.92
C PRO A 53 4.61 4.77 -12.63
N LYS A 54 4.74 4.38 -11.35
CA LYS A 54 4.90 2.96 -10.97
C LYS A 54 3.69 2.15 -11.43
N MET A 55 2.50 2.72 -11.21
CA MET A 55 1.23 2.10 -11.51
C MET A 55 1.02 1.92 -13.02
N ILE A 56 1.43 2.92 -13.81
CA ILE A 56 1.43 2.83 -15.28
C ILE A 56 2.32 1.67 -15.74
N VAL A 57 3.55 1.56 -15.21
CA VAL A 57 4.48 0.47 -15.57
C VAL A 57 3.89 -0.91 -15.24
N GLU A 58 3.28 -1.04 -14.07
CA GLU A 58 2.67 -2.30 -13.62
C GLU A 58 1.48 -2.71 -14.49
N LEU A 59 0.62 -1.74 -14.82
CA LEU A 59 -0.49 -1.94 -15.76
C LEU A 59 0.01 -2.43 -17.11
N CYS A 60 0.99 -1.73 -17.70
CA CYS A 60 1.53 -2.11 -19.01
C CYS A 60 2.16 -3.52 -18.98
N THR A 61 2.85 -3.87 -17.89
CA THR A 61 3.47 -5.20 -17.70
C THR A 61 2.43 -6.31 -17.56
N ARG A 62 1.22 -6.00 -17.11
CA ARG A 62 0.10 -6.97 -17.06
C ARG A 62 -0.61 -7.09 -18.39
N LEU A 63 -0.90 -5.95 -19.01
CA LEU A 63 -1.48 -5.91 -20.35
C LEU A 63 -0.60 -6.66 -21.35
N SER A 64 0.73 -6.65 -21.17
CA SER A 64 1.65 -7.40 -22.03
C SER A 64 1.62 -8.92 -21.86
N LYS A 65 0.92 -9.45 -20.84
CA LYS A 65 0.77 -10.89 -20.64
C LYS A 65 -0.42 -11.46 -21.41
N GLU A 66 -1.36 -10.61 -21.81
CA GLU A 66 -2.52 -11.00 -22.59
C GLU A 66 -2.21 -10.96 -24.08
N GLU A 67 -2.67 -11.98 -24.81
CA GLU A 67 -2.42 -12.11 -26.25
C GLU A 67 -3.37 -11.23 -27.09
N PHE A 68 -4.58 -10.95 -26.56
CA PHE A 68 -5.58 -10.09 -27.19
C PHE A 68 -6.20 -9.13 -26.16
N LEU A 69 -6.07 -7.83 -26.43
CA LEU A 69 -6.56 -6.77 -25.53
C LEU A 69 -7.86 -6.18 -26.06
N ASP A 70 -8.95 -6.85 -25.73
CA ASP A 70 -10.33 -6.36 -25.89
C ASP A 70 -10.63 -5.27 -24.83
N THR A 71 -11.56 -4.39 -25.14
CA THR A 71 -12.12 -3.37 -24.26
C THR A 71 -12.54 -3.93 -22.89
N ASP A 72 -13.12 -5.13 -22.86
CA ASP A 72 -13.54 -5.79 -21.62
C ASP A 72 -12.35 -6.29 -20.79
N VAL A 73 -11.37 -6.93 -21.43
CA VAL A 73 -10.14 -7.44 -20.78
C VAL A 73 -9.34 -6.30 -20.17
N VAL A 74 -9.21 -5.20 -20.89
CA VAL A 74 -8.54 -3.99 -20.38
C VAL A 74 -9.26 -3.44 -19.15
N SER A 75 -10.60 -3.38 -19.20
CA SER A 75 -11.40 -2.89 -18.07
C SER A 75 -11.26 -3.82 -16.87
N GLU A 76 -11.30 -5.14 -17.09
CA GLU A 76 -11.12 -6.15 -16.04
C GLU A 76 -9.75 -6.02 -15.36
N ILE A 77 -8.67 -5.93 -16.13
CA ILE A 77 -7.30 -5.80 -15.60
C ILE A 77 -7.15 -4.48 -14.83
N CYS A 78 -7.67 -3.38 -15.38
CA CYS A 78 -7.59 -2.08 -14.73
C CYS A 78 -8.42 -2.01 -13.44
N ASP A 79 -9.62 -2.57 -13.42
CA ASP A 79 -10.54 -2.47 -12.27
C ASP A 79 -10.22 -3.51 -11.18
N ASN A 80 -10.01 -4.78 -11.53
CA ASN A 80 -9.84 -5.85 -10.55
C ASN A 80 -8.45 -5.89 -9.93
N TYR A 81 -7.42 -5.47 -10.66
CA TYR A 81 -6.04 -5.63 -10.18
C TYR A 81 -5.63 -4.52 -9.23
N ILE A 82 -6.10 -3.30 -9.46
CA ILE A 82 -5.67 -2.13 -8.70
C ILE A 82 -6.53 -1.86 -7.46
N GLY A 83 -7.81 -2.27 -7.49
CA GLY A 83 -8.61 -2.36 -6.27
C GLY A 83 -8.04 -3.35 -5.23
N ARG A 84 -7.20 -4.31 -5.67
CA ARG A 84 -6.56 -5.30 -4.79
C ARG A 84 -5.28 -4.81 -4.11
N GLU A 85 -4.46 -3.98 -4.77
CA GLU A 85 -3.24 -3.44 -4.14
C GLU A 85 -3.54 -2.38 -3.08
N THR A 86 -4.69 -1.70 -3.20
CA THR A 86 -5.13 -0.66 -2.26
C THR A 86 -6.01 -1.17 -1.12
N GLN A 87 -6.27 -2.48 -1.03
CA GLN A 87 -6.93 -3.04 0.15
C GLN A 87 -5.91 -3.12 1.31
N GLU A 88 -5.40 -1.97 1.71
CA GLU A 88 -4.70 -1.82 2.98
C GLU A 88 -5.72 -2.07 4.08
N PHE A 89 -5.72 -3.28 4.62
CA PHE A 89 -6.54 -3.59 5.77
C PHE A 89 -6.08 -2.69 6.92
N ASP A 90 -6.97 -1.83 7.42
CA ASP A 90 -6.65 -0.96 8.54
C ASP A 90 -6.55 -1.79 9.83
N MET A 91 -5.34 -2.25 10.12
CA MET A 91 -5.01 -3.01 11.32
C MET A 91 -5.15 -2.17 12.60
N SER A 92 -5.34 -0.85 12.50
CA SER A 92 -5.45 0.05 13.65
C SER A 92 -6.68 -0.28 14.50
N ILE A 93 -7.80 -0.65 13.88
CA ILE A 93 -9.04 -1.02 14.59
C ILE A 93 -8.83 -2.32 15.38
N ILE A 94 -8.21 -3.33 14.76
CA ILE A 94 -7.92 -4.62 15.41
C ILE A 94 -6.97 -4.40 16.59
N LEU A 95 -5.92 -3.60 16.39
CA LEU A 95 -4.99 -3.22 17.47
C LEU A 95 -5.70 -2.48 18.59
N PHE A 96 -6.59 -1.54 18.28
CA PHE A 96 -7.34 -0.76 19.27
C PHE A 96 -8.23 -1.65 20.15
N VAL A 97 -8.98 -2.58 19.54
CA VAL A 97 -9.83 -3.53 20.27
C VAL A 97 -8.99 -4.43 21.19
N LEU A 98 -7.85 -4.93 20.70
CA LEU A 98 -6.97 -5.80 21.48
C LEU A 98 -6.34 -5.04 22.67
N LEU A 99 -5.91 -3.79 22.45
CA LEU A 99 -5.35 -2.93 23.50
C LEU A 99 -6.41 -2.60 24.57
N GLY A 100 -7.63 -2.29 24.15
CA GLY A 100 -8.77 -2.06 25.04
C GLY A 100 -9.10 -3.29 25.89
N GLY A 101 -9.14 -4.48 25.27
CA GLY A 101 -9.39 -5.74 25.97
C GLY A 101 -8.31 -6.07 27.02
N VAL A 102 -7.03 -5.86 26.68
CA VAL A 102 -5.91 -6.07 27.61
C VAL A 102 -5.96 -5.08 28.78
N MET A 103 -6.31 -3.80 28.53
CA MET A 103 -6.51 -2.83 29.61
C MET A 103 -7.69 -3.20 30.50
N ALA A 104 -8.80 -3.68 29.93
CA ALA A 104 -9.97 -4.11 30.70
C ALA A 104 -9.65 -5.31 31.60
N LEU A 105 -8.93 -6.32 31.09
CA LEU A 105 -8.47 -7.47 31.88
C LEU A 105 -7.56 -7.03 33.03
N LYS A 106 -6.65 -6.09 32.78
CA LYS A 106 -5.77 -5.52 33.81
C LYS A 106 -6.57 -4.76 34.87
N TYR A 107 -7.60 -4.01 34.47
CA TYR A 107 -8.48 -3.29 35.38
C TYR A 107 -9.27 -4.26 36.28
N ILE A 108 -9.91 -5.27 35.67
CA ILE A 108 -10.69 -6.29 36.40
C ILE A 108 -9.79 -7.08 37.35
N GLY A 109 -8.60 -7.52 36.90
CA GLY A 109 -7.65 -8.21 37.77
C GLY A 109 -7.19 -7.36 38.95
N ASN A 110 -7.11 -6.03 38.79
CA ASN A 110 -6.79 -5.13 39.89
C ASN A 110 -7.96 -4.98 40.87
N GLU A 111 -9.20 -4.92 40.37
CA GLU A 111 -10.41 -4.80 41.20
C GLU A 111 -10.71 -6.10 41.98
N SER A 112 -10.52 -7.26 41.32
CA SER A 112 -10.75 -8.58 41.91
C SER A 112 -9.61 -9.05 42.82
N ASN A 113 -8.53 -8.27 42.99
CA ASN A 113 -7.29 -8.68 43.67
C ASN A 113 -6.74 -10.02 43.15
N ASP A 114 -6.95 -10.31 41.86
CA ASP A 114 -6.48 -11.53 41.23
C ASP A 114 -5.10 -11.27 40.59
N PRO A 115 -4.02 -11.77 41.19
CA PRO A 115 -2.67 -11.51 40.72
C PRO A 115 -2.41 -12.11 39.33
N ASP A 116 -3.10 -13.20 38.98
CA ASP A 116 -2.86 -13.93 37.73
C ASP A 116 -3.42 -13.13 36.55
N LEU A 117 -4.63 -12.59 36.67
CA LEU A 117 -5.25 -11.71 35.67
C LEU A 117 -4.44 -10.41 35.46
N ARG A 118 -3.95 -9.84 36.56
CA ARG A 118 -3.10 -8.64 36.52
C ARG A 118 -1.76 -8.92 35.83
N MET A 119 -1.16 -10.09 36.07
CA MET A 119 0.09 -10.50 35.46
C MET A 119 -0.07 -10.79 33.95
N ILE A 120 -1.12 -11.52 33.56
CA ILE A 120 -1.44 -11.83 32.16
C ILE A 120 -1.71 -10.54 31.37
N GLY A 121 -2.51 -9.61 31.93
CA GLY A 121 -2.76 -8.31 31.31
C GLY A 121 -1.47 -7.49 31.14
N GLY A 122 -0.59 -7.49 32.14
CA GLY A 122 0.71 -6.81 32.06
C GLY A 122 1.66 -7.40 31.01
N LEU A 123 1.74 -8.74 30.94
CA LEU A 123 2.58 -9.44 29.97
C LEU A 123 2.08 -9.22 28.52
N MET A 124 0.77 -9.22 28.30
CA MET A 124 0.17 -8.94 27.00
C MET A 124 0.47 -7.51 26.50
N VAL A 125 0.52 -6.50 27.39
CA VAL A 125 0.94 -5.14 27.00
C VAL A 125 2.39 -5.13 26.49
N ILE A 126 3.30 -5.84 27.16
CA ILE A 126 4.71 -5.93 26.75
C ILE A 126 4.80 -6.58 25.37
N VAL A 127 4.11 -7.71 25.16
CA VAL A 127 4.08 -8.39 23.85
C VAL A 127 3.52 -7.48 22.76
N MET A 128 2.45 -6.73 23.03
CA MET A 128 1.86 -5.79 22.06
C MET A 128 2.81 -4.64 21.68
N LEU A 129 3.61 -4.12 22.62
CA LEU A 129 4.59 -3.07 22.31
C LEU A 129 5.61 -3.54 21.26
N PHE A 130 5.97 -4.83 21.29
CA PHE A 130 6.87 -5.43 20.30
C PHE A 130 6.15 -5.93 19.03
N ALA A 131 4.83 -6.17 19.07
CA ALA A 131 4.06 -6.64 17.91
C ALA A 131 4.19 -5.71 16.69
N ARG A 132 4.24 -4.38 16.90
CA ARG A 132 4.45 -3.40 15.81
C ARG A 132 5.79 -3.59 15.09
N SER A 133 6.84 -4.02 15.80
CA SER A 133 8.16 -4.30 15.23
C SER A 133 8.10 -5.50 14.27
N PHE A 134 7.44 -6.58 14.69
CA PHE A 134 7.27 -7.80 13.89
C PHE A 134 6.45 -7.55 12.62
N PHE A 135 5.36 -6.78 12.69
CA PHE A 135 4.55 -6.48 11.50
C PHE A 135 5.27 -5.60 10.46
N ARG A 136 6.20 -4.72 10.87
CA ARG A 136 7.03 -3.95 9.92
C ARG A 136 8.09 -4.78 9.22
N ILE A 137 8.55 -5.86 9.84
CA ILE A 137 9.54 -6.78 9.25
C ILE A 137 8.88 -7.66 8.19
N SER A 138 7.67 -8.17 8.47
CA SER A 138 6.92 -9.01 7.53
C SER A 138 6.58 -8.29 6.20
N LYS A 139 6.27 -6.98 6.25
CA LYS A 139 6.00 -6.18 5.04
C LYS A 139 7.22 -5.98 4.11
N ARG A 140 8.46 -6.30 4.52
CA ARG A 140 9.66 -6.15 3.66
C ARG A 140 10.07 -7.42 2.92
N VAL A 141 9.48 -8.57 3.25
CA VAL A 141 9.87 -9.87 2.67
C VAL A 141 8.99 -10.25 1.47
N GLY A 142 7.90 -9.51 1.21
CA GLY A 142 7.14 -9.61 -0.04
C GLY A 142 7.72 -8.71 -1.12
N LEU A 143 8.78 -9.18 -1.78
CA LEU A 143 9.23 -8.72 -3.11
C LEU A 143 9.20 -9.92 -4.05
#